data_AF-A0A955DSM5-F1
#
_entry.id   AF-A0A955DSM5-F1
#
_cell.length_a   1.000
_cell.length_b   1.000
_cell.length_c   1.000
_cell.angle_alpha   90.00
_cell.angle_beta   90.00
_cell.angle_gamma   90.00
#
_symmetry.space_group_name_H-M   'P 1'
#
loop_
_entity.id
_entity.type
_entity.pdbx_description
1 polymer ?
#
loop_
_entity_poly.entity_id
_entity_poly.type
_entity_poly.pdbx_seq_one_letter_code
_entity_poly.pdbx_strand_id
1 'polypeptide(L)' 'MEATIALLTLTGLEIVLGIDNVVFLAILSQRLPAHQQKKARTIGLLAAMGGRIVLLLLIKAVL' A
#
# COMPACT_ATOMS: atom_id res chain seq x y z
N MET A 1 2.09 20.35 21.91
CA MET A 1 1.95 18.89 22.11
C MET A 1 0.95 18.29 21.14
N GLU A 2 -0.14 19.00 20.81
CA GLU A 2 -1.17 18.61 19.82
C GLU A 2 -0.63 18.20 18.43
N ALA A 3 0.29 18.98 17.84
CA ALA A 3 0.78 18.76 16.47
C ALA A 3 1.54 17.43 16.27
N THR A 4 2.27 16.98 17.30
CA THR A 4 3.03 15.71 17.26
C THR A 4 2.08 14.51 17.25
N ILE A 5 0.98 14.59 18.00
CA ILE A 5 -0.02 13.53 18.09
C ILE A 5 -0.77 13.42 16.75
N ALA A 6 -1.17 14.55 16.16
CA ALA A 6 -1.80 14.58 14.84
C ALA A 6 -0.91 13.97 13.74
N LEU A 7 0.39 14.29 13.75
CA LEU A 7 1.34 13.74 12.78
C LEU A 7 1.49 12.22 12.94
N LEU A 8 1.54 11.73 14.18
CA LEU A 8 1.61 10.30 14.52
C LEU A 8 0.37 9.54 14.07
N THR A 9 -0.81 10.09 14.34
CA THR A 9 -2.09 9.48 13.93
C THR A 9 -2.22 9.43 12.41
N LEU A 10 -1.86 10.53 11.71
CA LEU A 10 -1.91 10.59 10.25
C LEU A 10 -0.96 9.56 9.61
N THR A 11 0.29 9.51 10.10
CA THR A 11 1.30 8.55 9.65
C THR A 11 0.88 7.11 9.93
N GLY A 12 0.28 6.85 11.10
CA GLY A 12 -0.23 5.54 11.47
C GLY A 12 -1.37 5.06 10.56
N LEU A 13 -2.34 5.94 10.28
CA LEU A 13 -3.45 5.63 9.36
C LEU A 13 -2.97 5.33 7.95
N GLU A 14 -1.98 6.09 7.47
CA GLU A 14 -1.38 5.89 6.15
C GLU A 14 -0.61 4.57 6.04
N ILE A 15 0.01 4.11 7.14
CA ILE A 15 0.64 2.80 7.22
C ILE A 15 -0.41 1.68 7.16
N VAL A 16 -1.50 1.78 7.93
CA VAL A 16 -2.56 0.75 7.95
C VAL A 16 -3.22 0.59 6.58
N LEU A 17 -3.60 1.71 5.93
CA LEU A 17 -4.12 1.72 4.56
C LEU A 17 -3.12 1.14 3.55
N GLY A 18 -1.82 1.41 3.74
CA GLY A 18 -0.77 0.87 2.88
C GLY A 18 -0.49 -0.62 3.11
N ILE A 19 -0.76 -1.16 4.30
CA ILE A 19 -0.55 -2.58 4.62
C ILE A 19 -1.66 -3.45 4.02
N ASP A 20 -2.92 -3.02 4.10
CA ASP A 20 -4.07 -3.79 3.60
C ASP A 20 -3.89 -4.19 2.12
N ASN A 21 -3.42 -3.26 1.29
CA ASN A 21 -3.19 -3.50 -0.14
C ASN A 21 -2.05 -4.50 -0.43
N VAL A 22 -0.99 -4.52 0.39
CA VAL A 22 0.12 -5.48 0.23
C VAL A 22 -0.29 -6.87 0.72
N VAL A 23 -1.06 -6.93 1.81
CA VAL A 23 -1.56 -8.20 2.39
C VAL A 23 -2.56 -8.86 1.44
N PHE A 24 -3.52 -8.12 0.87
CA PHE A 24 -4.48 -8.63 -0.11
C PHE A 24 -3.77 -9.25 -1.33
N LEU A 25 -2.70 -8.59 -1.77
CA LEU A 25 -1.91 -9.02 -2.90
C LEU A 25 -1.07 -10.27 -2.62
N ALA A 26 -0.49 -10.34 -1.41
CA ALA A 26 0.20 -11.53 -0.94
C ALA A 26 -0.76 -12.72 -0.88
N ILE A 27 -1.98 -12.54 -0.36
CA ILE A 27 -3.02 -13.57 -0.28
C ILE A 27 -3.46 -14.03 -1.67
N LEU A 28 -3.75 -13.10 -2.57
CA LEU A 28 -4.14 -13.45 -3.95
C LEU A 28 -3.03 -14.17 -4.69
N SER A 29 -1.76 -13.73 -4.54
CA SER A 29 -0.63 -14.38 -5.20
C SER A 29 -0.46 -15.85 -4.78
N GLN A 30 -0.83 -16.22 -3.56
CA GLN A 30 -0.77 -17.60 -3.07
C GLN A 30 -1.84 -18.51 -3.69
N ARG A 31 -2.91 -17.94 -4.25
CA ARG A 31 -3.95 -18.69 -4.98
C ARG A 31 -3.57 -19.00 -6.43
N LEU A 32 -2.46 -18.46 -6.95
CA LEU A 32 -2.00 -18.72 -8.32
C LEU A 32 -1.06 -19.94 -8.43
N PRO A 33 -1.04 -20.63 -9.59
CA PRO A 33 -0.09 -21.70 -9.88
C PRO A 33 1.36 -21.22 -9.74
N ALA A 34 2.27 -22.07 -9.25
CA ALA A 34 3.66 -21.71 -8.92
C ALA A 34 4.41 -20.95 -10.04
N HIS A 35 4.14 -21.24 -11.31
CA HIS A 35 4.75 -20.54 -12.43
C HIS A 35 4.27 -19.08 -12.60
N GLN A 36 3.08 -18.73 -12.11
CA GLN A 36 2.51 -17.38 -12.19
C GLN A 36 2.68 -16.57 -10.90
N GLN A 37 2.99 -17.21 -9.77
CA GLN A 37 3.17 -16.52 -8.48
C GLN A 37 4.25 -15.44 -8.54
N LYS A 38 5.36 -15.69 -9.23
CA LYS A 38 6.42 -14.68 -9.44
C LYS A 38 5.87 -13.46 -10.18
N LYS A 39 5.16 -13.67 -11.29
CA LYS A 39 4.60 -12.60 -12.12
C LYS A 39 3.50 -11.83 -11.36
N ALA A 40 2.62 -12.53 -10.67
CA ALA A 40 1.56 -11.94 -9.85
C ALA A 40 2.13 -11.13 -8.68
N ARG A 41 3.19 -11.63 -8.00
CA ARG A 41 3.90 -10.86 -6.98
C ARG A 41 4.53 -9.60 -7.57
N THR A 42 5.24 -9.68 -8.69
CA THR A 42 5.89 -8.49 -9.27
C THR A 42 4.89 -7.46 -9.76
N ILE A 43 3.88 -7.87 -10.53
CA ILE A 43 2.83 -6.97 -11.04
C ILE A 43 2.06 -6.37 -9.88
N GLY A 44 1.73 -7.18 -8.88
CA GLY A 44 0.99 -6.69 -7.76
C GLY A 44 1.81 -5.85 -6.79
N LEU A 45 3.11 -6.12 -6.61
CA LEU A 45 4.00 -5.23 -5.86
C LEU A 45 4.12 -3.88 -6.58
N LEU A 46 4.27 -3.88 -7.91
CA LEU A 46 4.25 -2.66 -8.74
C LEU A 46 2.91 -1.91 -8.62
N ALA A 47 1.78 -2.62 -8.65
CA ALA A 47 0.46 -2.01 -8.49
C ALA A 47 0.24 -1.45 -7.08
N ALA A 48 0.69 -2.16 -6.04
CA ALA A 48 0.61 -1.73 -4.65
C ALA A 48 1.50 -0.49 -4.41
N MET A 49 2.73 -0.48 -4.93
CA MET A 49 3.60 0.69 -4.86
C MET A 49 3.07 1.85 -5.70
N GLY A 50 2.53 1.58 -6.90
CA GLY A 50 1.92 2.59 -7.77
C GLY A 50 0.69 3.23 -7.14
N GLY A 51 -0.22 2.45 -6.55
CA GLY A 51 -1.37 2.96 -5.81
C GLY A 51 -0.96 3.81 -4.61
N ARG A 52 0.14 3.43 -3.94
CA ARG A 52 0.72 4.21 -2.83
C ARG A 52 1.27 5.55 -3.31
N ILE A 53 1.97 5.58 -4.44
CA ILE A 53 2.48 6.82 -5.05
C ILE A 53 1.34 7.72 -5.52
N VAL A 54 0.31 7.17 -6.15
CA VAL A 54 -0.87 7.93 -6.59
C VAL A 54 -1.63 8.54 -5.42
N LEU A 55 -1.85 7.77 -4.36
CA LEU A 55 -2.49 8.27 -3.13
C LEU A 55 -1.66 9.34 -2.43
N LEU A 56 -0.35 9.12 -2.29
CA LEU A 56 0.56 10.12 -1.72
C LEU A 56 0.59 11.42 -2.53
N LEU A 57 0.62 11.33 -3.87
CA LEU A 57 0.55 12.49 -4.76
C LEU A 57 -0.78 13.22 -4.65
N LEU A 58 -1.90 12.50 -4.55
CA LEU A 58 -3.22 13.09 -4.35
C LEU A 58 -3.33 13.82 -3.01
N ILE A 59 -2.86 13.21 -1.92
CA ILE A 59 -2.83 13.84 -0.59
C ILE A 59 -1.94 15.08 -0.63
N LYS A 60 -0.74 15.00 -1.24
CA LYS A 60 0.17 16.15 -1.44
C LYS A 60 -0.38 17.23 -2.37
N ALA A 61 -1.30 16.92 -3.27
CA ALA A 61 -1.88 17.87 -4.21
C ALA A 61 -3.15 18.54 -3.65
N VAL A 62 -3.86 17.86 -2.74
CA VAL A 62 -5.05 18.37 -2.05
C VAL A 62 -4.68 19.17 -0.80
N LEU A 63 -3.56 18.82 -0.14
CA LEU A 63 -2.99 19.53 1.01
C LEU A 63 -2.05 20.65 0.54
#